data_AF-A0A9R0UUJ4-F1
#
_entry.id   AF-A0A9R0UUJ4-F1
#
_cell.length_a   1.000
_cell.length_b   1.000
_cell.length_c   1.000
_cell.angle_alpha   90.00
_cell.angle_beta   90.00
_cell.angle_gamma   90.00
#
_symmetry.space_group_name_H-M   'P 1'
#
loop_
_entity.id
_entity.type
_entity.pdbx_description
1 polymer ?
#
loop_
_entity_poly.entity_id
_entity_poly.type
_entity_poly.pdbx_seq_one_letter_code
_entity_poly.pdbx_strand_id
1 'polypeptide(L)'
;MNYCSSDFCAASIYVRVSENRMDLLRAVMIGPQGTPYHDGLFFFDAQFPASYPASPPTVYYHSGGLRLNPNLYACGKVCLSLLGTWEGHGCEKWNSAHSTMLQVLISIQALVLNEKPYFNEPGYETYANNASGQRTALEYNDTTFQYSCRTMLYSLRRAPQHFEDLVAGHFRERGRAILAACKYYMEGNKVGSVVPDEDDEDKELESANAEGSSSGVKPKNNQVDLRAGAGVVRPASFKTNMEVLFEELLMEFNVKGADTKKFCAEKLKKSQPAAA
;
A
#
# COMPACT_ATOMS: atom_id res chain seq x y z
N MET A 1 21.25 17.83 -14.97
CA MET A 1 20.20 17.22 -15.80
C MET A 1 19.40 16.30 -14.91
N ASN A 2 18.23 16.76 -14.48
CA ASN A 2 17.35 16.01 -13.59
C ASN A 2 16.60 14.99 -14.44
N TYR A 3 16.89 13.70 -14.23
CA TYR A 3 15.97 12.65 -14.68
C TYR A 3 14.75 12.70 -13.75
N CYS A 4 13.75 13.47 -14.19
CA CYS A 4 12.37 13.21 -13.80
C CYS A 4 12.04 11.85 -14.42
N SER A 5 12.04 10.78 -13.61
CA SER A 5 11.59 9.48 -14.09
C SER A 5 10.12 9.61 -14.45
N SER A 6 9.91 9.68 -15.75
CA SER A 6 8.65 9.55 -16.43
C SER A 6 8.14 8.12 -16.28
N ASP A 7 7.65 7.76 -15.10
CA ASP A 7 6.79 6.59 -14.97
C ASP A 7 5.35 7.08 -14.85
N PHE A 8 4.67 6.91 -15.98
CA PHE A 8 3.28 7.16 -16.24
C PHE A 8 2.40 6.78 -15.04
N CYS A 9 1.43 7.65 -14.76
CA CYS A 9 0.25 7.36 -13.96
C CYS A 9 -0.51 6.18 -14.61
N ALA A 10 -0.07 4.95 -14.37
CA ALA A 10 -0.86 3.76 -14.62
C ALA A 10 -2.19 3.98 -13.89
N ALA A 11 -3.31 3.70 -14.56
CA ALA A 11 -4.62 3.85 -13.96
C ALA A 11 -4.64 3.12 -12.61
N SER A 12 -4.77 3.89 -11.52
CA SER A 12 -4.75 3.37 -10.15
C SER A 12 -6.14 2.98 -9.67
N ILE A 13 -7.18 3.22 -10.48
CA ILE A 13 -8.58 2.92 -10.19
C ILE A 13 -9.20 2.25 -11.40
N TYR A 14 -9.69 1.01 -11.22
CA TYR A 14 -10.43 0.27 -12.23
C TYR A 14 -11.88 0.12 -11.79
N VAL A 15 -12.80 0.16 -12.73
CA VAL A 15 -14.23 0.11 -12.45
C VAL A 15 -14.89 -0.91 -13.37
N ARG A 16 -15.81 -1.70 -12.81
CA ARG A 16 -16.78 -2.50 -13.56
C ARG A 16 -18.20 -2.14 -13.12
N VAL A 17 -19.11 -2.12 -14.07
CA VAL A 17 -20.55 -1.93 -13.84
C VAL A 17 -21.28 -3.22 -14.20
N SER A 18 -22.40 -3.49 -13.52
CA SER A 18 -23.22 -4.66 -13.83
C SER A 18 -24.08 -4.39 -15.06
N GLU A 19 -24.07 -5.32 -16.02
CA GLU A 19 -24.93 -5.25 -17.22
C GLU A 19 -26.43 -5.35 -16.88
N ASN A 20 -26.76 -6.09 -15.82
CA ASN A 20 -28.15 -6.35 -15.41
C ASN A 20 -28.65 -5.40 -14.30
N ARG A 21 -27.73 -4.67 -13.66
CA ARG A 21 -28.01 -3.79 -12.53
C ARG A 21 -27.19 -2.52 -12.66
N MET A 22 -27.70 -1.58 -13.45
CA MET A 22 -27.05 -0.28 -13.71
C MET A 22 -26.83 0.54 -12.43
N ASP A 23 -27.51 0.21 -11.33
CA ASP A 23 -27.31 0.77 -10.01
C ASP A 23 -26.13 0.17 -9.24
N LEU A 24 -25.40 -0.81 -9.80
CA LEU A 24 -24.27 -1.47 -9.16
C LEU A 24 -22.96 -1.22 -9.91
N LEU A 25 -21.95 -0.82 -9.13
CA LEU A 25 -20.58 -0.57 -9.58
C LEU A 25 -19.61 -1.22 -8.60
N ARG A 26 -18.56 -1.86 -9.13
CA ARG A 26 -17.40 -2.29 -8.34
C ARG A 26 -16.17 -1.53 -8.80
N ALA A 27 -15.52 -0.86 -7.87
CA ALA A 27 -14.22 -0.24 -8.06
C ALA A 27 -13.13 -1.04 -7.36
N VAL A 28 -11.93 -1.02 -7.93
CA VAL A 28 -10.70 -1.48 -7.28
C VAL A 28 -9.64 -0.40 -7.40
N MET A 29 -8.97 -0.12 -6.30
CA MET A 29 -7.91 0.87 -6.22
C MET A 29 -6.59 0.18 -5.93
N ILE A 30 -5.57 0.51 -6.70
CA ILE A 30 -4.19 0.21 -6.34
C ILE A 30 -3.79 1.20 -5.25
N GLY A 31 -3.23 0.69 -4.15
CA GLY A 31 -2.73 1.51 -3.06
C GLY A 31 -1.63 2.47 -3.55
N PRO A 32 -1.69 3.78 -3.21
CA PRO A 32 -0.72 4.73 -3.69
C PRO A 32 0.70 4.44 -3.18
N GLN A 33 1.70 4.72 -4.03
CA GLN A 33 3.10 4.69 -3.64
C GLN A 33 3.38 5.70 -2.52
N GLY A 34 4.35 5.42 -1.66
CA GLY A 34 4.66 6.27 -0.51
C GLY A 34 3.73 6.08 0.70
N THR A 35 2.79 5.14 0.66
CA THR A 35 1.79 4.91 1.71
C THR A 35 1.87 3.47 2.23
N PRO A 36 1.35 3.14 3.43
CA PRO A 36 1.28 1.75 3.90
C PRO A 36 0.32 0.87 3.07
N TYR A 37 -0.33 1.42 2.05
CA TYR A 37 -1.24 0.74 1.14
C TYR A 37 -0.57 0.26 -0.15
N HIS A 38 0.64 0.74 -0.44
CA HIS A 38 1.28 0.62 -1.74
C HIS A 38 1.20 -0.79 -2.34
N ASP A 39 0.94 -0.85 -3.66
CA ASP A 39 0.81 -2.09 -4.44
C ASP A 39 -0.34 -3.04 -4.01
N GLY A 40 -1.10 -2.72 -2.96
CA GLY A 40 -2.29 -3.46 -2.57
C GLY A 40 -3.47 -3.20 -3.50
N LEU A 41 -4.42 -4.16 -3.57
CA LEU A 41 -5.69 -4.00 -4.28
C LEU A 41 -6.84 -3.87 -3.29
N PHE A 42 -7.55 -2.74 -3.32
CA PHE A 42 -8.65 -2.43 -2.42
C PHE A 42 -9.97 -2.35 -3.17
N PHE A 43 -10.92 -3.25 -2.85
CA PHE A 43 -12.18 -3.39 -3.57
C PHE A 43 -13.33 -2.70 -2.86
N PHE A 44 -14.15 -2.00 -3.64
CA PHE A 44 -15.30 -1.23 -3.18
C PHE A 44 -16.51 -1.53 -4.05
N ASP A 45 -17.63 -1.91 -3.43
CA ASP A 45 -18.92 -1.99 -4.09
C ASP A 45 -19.72 -0.72 -3.83
N ALA A 46 -20.26 -0.12 -4.88
CA ALA A 46 -21.12 1.04 -4.81
C ALA A 46 -22.51 0.68 -5.34
N GLN A 47 -23.53 1.11 -4.60
CA GLN A 47 -24.92 1.04 -5.02
C GLN A 47 -25.51 2.44 -5.15
N PHE A 48 -26.07 2.76 -6.32
CA PHE A 48 -26.81 3.99 -6.55
C PHE A 48 -28.27 3.79 -6.11
N PRO A 49 -28.78 4.54 -5.12
CA PRO A 49 -30.17 4.40 -4.71
C PRO A 49 -31.12 4.86 -5.81
N ALA A 50 -32.40 4.47 -5.74
CA ALA A 50 -33.44 4.96 -6.66
C ALA A 50 -33.61 6.50 -6.61
N SER A 51 -33.20 7.13 -5.51
CA SER A 51 -33.18 8.59 -5.36
C SER A 51 -31.92 9.26 -5.92
N TYR A 52 -30.96 8.53 -6.49
CA TYR A 52 -29.77 9.13 -7.07
C TYR A 52 -30.13 10.07 -8.25
N PRO A 53 -29.56 11.29 -8.35
CA PRO A 53 -28.48 11.85 -7.53
C PRO A 53 -28.95 12.69 -6.33
N ALA A 54 -30.24 12.72 -5.98
CA ALA A 54 -30.73 13.44 -4.80
C ALA A 54 -30.13 12.89 -3.49
N SER A 55 -29.84 11.58 -3.44
CA SER A 55 -29.07 10.95 -2.35
C SER A 55 -27.73 10.40 -2.87
N PRO A 56 -26.66 10.37 -2.04
CA PRO A 56 -25.38 9.80 -2.44
C PRO A 56 -25.47 8.29 -2.68
N PRO A 57 -24.52 7.70 -3.42
CA PRO A 57 -24.38 6.24 -3.48
C PRO A 57 -24.01 5.67 -2.11
N THR A 58 -24.38 4.42 -1.85
CA THR A 58 -23.84 3.66 -0.70
C THR A 58 -22.58 2.94 -1.14
N VAL A 59 -21.51 2.98 -0.35
CA VAL A 59 -20.23 2.32 -0.66
C VAL A 59 -19.84 1.33 0.44
N TYR A 60 -19.43 0.14 0.02
CA TYR A 60 -19.00 -0.97 0.85
C TYR A 60 -17.57 -1.38 0.51
N TYR A 61 -16.68 -1.36 1.49
CA TYR A 61 -15.30 -1.84 1.37
C TYR A 61 -15.21 -3.33 1.70
N HIS A 62 -14.50 -4.08 0.86
CA HIS A 62 -14.22 -5.51 1.07
C HIS A 62 -13.13 -5.68 2.14
N SER A 63 -13.51 -5.51 3.40
CA SER A 63 -12.57 -5.43 4.53
C SER A 63 -11.88 -6.75 4.90
N GLY A 64 -12.50 -7.90 4.60
CA GLY A 64 -12.07 -9.19 5.12
C GLY A 64 -12.08 -9.26 6.65
N GLY A 65 -12.84 -8.39 7.33
CA GLY A 65 -12.88 -8.28 8.79
C GLY A 65 -11.78 -7.41 9.41
N LEU A 66 -10.96 -6.73 8.60
CA LEU A 66 -9.85 -5.88 9.07
C LEU A 66 -10.26 -4.40 9.10
N ARG A 67 -9.89 -3.69 10.18
CA ARG A 67 -9.98 -2.22 10.23
C ARG A 67 -8.67 -1.64 9.70
N LEU A 68 -8.61 -1.40 8.40
CA LEU A 68 -7.39 -0.98 7.68
C LEU A 68 -7.09 0.52 7.85
N ASN A 69 -8.12 1.33 8.09
CA ASN A 69 -8.01 2.78 8.23
C ASN A 69 -9.11 3.27 9.19
N PRO A 70 -8.97 4.42 9.89
CA PRO A 70 -10.05 4.96 10.71
C PRO A 70 -11.38 5.12 9.96
N ASN A 71 -11.33 5.42 8.65
CA ASN A 71 -12.48 5.55 7.77
C ASN A 71 -12.89 4.26 7.04
N LEU A 72 -12.14 3.15 7.17
CA LEU A 72 -12.46 1.84 6.57
C LEU A 72 -12.67 0.79 7.65
N TYR A 73 -13.94 0.52 7.94
CA TYR A 73 -14.33 -0.29 9.09
C TYR A 73 -14.20 -1.77 8.80
N ALA A 74 -13.99 -2.58 9.85
CA ALA A 74 -13.95 -4.03 9.75
C ALA A 74 -15.26 -4.64 9.19
N CYS A 75 -16.40 -3.96 9.36
CA CYS A 75 -17.68 -4.38 8.77
C CYS A 75 -17.86 -3.93 7.31
N GLY A 76 -16.90 -3.22 6.72
CA GLY A 76 -16.95 -2.70 5.35
C GLY A 76 -17.56 -1.31 5.19
N LYS A 77 -17.99 -0.65 6.29
CA LYS A 77 -18.44 0.74 6.22
C LYS A 77 -17.30 1.67 5.81
N VAL A 78 -17.59 2.57 4.87
CA VAL A 78 -16.70 3.65 4.42
C VAL A 78 -17.19 4.99 4.97
N CYS A 79 -16.33 5.71 5.68
CA CYS A 79 -16.62 7.05 6.21
C CYS A 79 -16.09 8.13 5.27
N LEU A 80 -17.00 8.90 4.67
CA LEU A 80 -16.67 10.05 3.85
C LEU A 80 -17.84 11.05 3.89
N SER A 81 -17.53 12.34 3.99
CA SER A 81 -18.55 13.40 4.03
C SER A 81 -19.42 13.42 2.77
N LEU A 82 -18.82 13.16 1.60
CA LEU A 82 -19.51 12.97 0.32
C LEU A 82 -20.51 11.80 0.32
N LEU A 83 -20.36 10.83 1.22
CA LEU A 83 -21.27 9.70 1.37
C LEU A 83 -22.30 9.92 2.48
N GLY A 84 -22.24 11.06 3.18
CA GLY A 84 -23.07 11.32 4.36
C GLY A 84 -22.75 10.43 5.56
N THR A 85 -21.60 9.73 5.54
CA THR A 85 -21.19 8.81 6.61
C THR A 85 -20.13 9.40 7.55
N TRP A 86 -19.75 10.66 7.30
CA TRP A 86 -18.80 11.44 8.10
C TRP A 86 -19.23 12.90 8.18
N GLU A 87 -18.70 13.61 9.18
CA GLU A 87 -18.89 15.05 9.27
C GLU A 87 -18.18 15.78 8.12
N GLY A 88 -18.75 16.90 7.71
CA GLY A 88 -18.22 17.76 6.65
C GLY A 88 -19.03 19.05 6.56
N HIS A 89 -18.50 20.05 5.89
CA HIS A 89 -19.09 21.38 5.77
C HIS A 89 -19.25 21.82 4.33
N GLY A 90 -20.36 22.49 4.02
CA GLY A 90 -20.60 23.11 2.72
C GLY A 90 -20.38 22.15 1.54
N CYS A 91 -19.37 22.44 0.72
CA CYS A 91 -19.02 21.70 -0.50
C CYS A 91 -18.42 20.31 -0.25
N GLU A 92 -18.08 19.94 0.99
CA GLU A 92 -17.60 18.60 1.34
C GLU A 92 -18.72 17.57 1.40
N LYS A 93 -19.98 18.00 1.58
CA LYS A 93 -21.14 17.11 1.59
C LYS A 93 -21.62 16.81 0.17
N TRP A 94 -22.33 15.70 0.02
CA TRP A 94 -22.99 15.36 -1.24
C TRP A 94 -23.88 16.50 -1.74
N ASN A 95 -23.65 16.90 -2.98
CA ASN A 95 -24.45 17.88 -3.69
C ASN A 95 -25.02 17.22 -4.96
N SER A 96 -26.35 17.09 -5.03
CA SER A 96 -27.01 16.39 -6.15
C SER A 96 -26.77 17.00 -7.53
N ALA A 97 -26.39 18.28 -7.60
CA ALA A 97 -26.12 18.99 -8.86
C ALA A 97 -24.65 18.92 -9.31
N HIS A 98 -23.71 18.60 -8.40
CA HIS A 98 -22.27 18.73 -8.68
C HIS A 98 -21.42 17.52 -8.26
N SER A 99 -21.90 16.71 -7.32
CA SER A 99 -21.16 15.55 -6.83
C SER A 99 -21.26 14.37 -7.78
N THR A 100 -20.16 13.62 -7.91
CA THR A 100 -20.04 12.49 -8.84
C THR A 100 -19.41 11.28 -8.16
N MET A 101 -19.65 10.08 -8.70
CA MET A 101 -18.95 8.88 -8.23
C MET A 101 -17.44 8.98 -8.44
N LEU A 102 -16.97 9.70 -9.48
CA LEU A 102 -15.55 9.96 -9.69
C LEU A 102 -14.93 10.72 -8.51
N GLN A 103 -15.59 11.77 -8.03
CA GLN A 103 -15.13 12.50 -6.84
C GLN A 103 -15.09 11.59 -5.61
N VAL A 104 -16.09 10.73 -5.40
CA VAL A 104 -16.05 9.75 -4.30
C VAL A 104 -14.82 8.84 -4.40
N LEU A 105 -14.54 8.28 -5.58
CA LEU A 105 -13.40 7.38 -5.78
C LEU A 105 -12.05 8.09 -5.58
N ILE A 106 -11.91 9.31 -6.12
CA ILE A 106 -10.70 10.12 -5.93
C ILE A 106 -10.55 10.52 -4.45
N SER A 107 -11.62 10.88 -3.77
CA SER A 107 -11.59 11.23 -2.33
C SER A 107 -11.17 10.04 -1.48
N ILE A 108 -11.63 8.81 -1.77
CA ILE A 108 -11.14 7.62 -1.07
C ILE A 108 -9.64 7.45 -1.31
N GLN A 109 -9.16 7.50 -2.55
CA GLN A 109 -7.74 7.31 -2.83
C GLN A 109 -6.87 8.40 -2.19
N ALA A 110 -7.29 9.68 -2.25
CA ALA A 110 -6.50 10.81 -1.78
C ALA A 110 -6.56 11.03 -0.27
N LEU A 111 -7.75 10.89 0.34
CA LEU A 111 -7.97 11.23 1.75
C LEU A 111 -7.88 10.01 2.66
N VAL A 112 -8.26 8.83 2.17
CA VAL A 112 -8.28 7.61 2.99
C VAL A 112 -6.98 6.84 2.82
N LEU A 113 -6.53 6.59 1.59
CA LEU A 113 -5.33 5.79 1.31
C LEU A 113 -4.04 6.64 1.29
N ASN A 114 -3.82 7.46 2.33
CA ASN A 114 -2.72 8.43 2.40
C ASN A 114 -1.47 7.93 3.18
N GLU A 115 -0.40 8.74 3.25
CA GLU A 115 0.87 8.37 3.91
C GLU A 115 0.73 8.15 5.43
N LYS A 116 -0.15 8.91 6.10
CA LYS A 116 -0.28 8.94 7.57
C LYS A 116 -1.73 8.73 8.03
N PRO A 117 -2.32 7.55 7.75
CA PRO A 117 -3.73 7.26 8.01
C PRO A 117 -4.14 7.31 9.49
N TYR A 118 -3.18 7.26 10.43
CA TYR A 118 -3.44 7.48 11.85
C TYR A 118 -4.17 8.81 12.11
N PHE A 119 -3.82 9.86 11.38
CA PHE A 119 -4.42 11.19 11.56
C PHE A 119 -5.79 11.34 10.90
N ASN A 120 -6.33 10.30 10.29
CA ASN A 120 -7.71 10.29 9.81
C ASN A 120 -8.74 10.08 10.94
N GLU A 121 -8.29 9.71 12.14
CA GLU A 121 -9.16 9.60 13.32
C GLU A 121 -9.48 11.02 13.86
N PRO A 122 -10.76 11.36 14.15
CA PRO A 122 -11.15 12.67 14.64
C PRO A 122 -10.37 13.11 15.87
N GLY A 123 -9.89 14.35 15.83
CA GLY A 123 -9.18 14.99 16.94
C GLY A 123 -7.69 14.64 16.99
N TYR A 124 -7.23 13.70 16.14
CA TYR A 124 -5.83 13.29 16.15
C TYR A 124 -4.93 14.26 15.38
N GLU A 125 -5.50 15.16 14.58
CA GLU A 125 -4.79 16.16 13.77
C GLU A 125 -3.92 17.08 14.65
N THR A 126 -4.37 17.35 15.87
CA THR A 126 -3.63 18.16 16.86
C THR A 126 -2.30 17.53 17.28
N TYR A 127 -2.14 16.22 17.14
CA TYR A 127 -0.90 15.51 17.44
C TYR A 127 0.05 15.42 16.25
N ALA A 128 -0.33 15.91 15.06
CA ALA A 128 0.49 15.81 13.86
C ALA A 128 1.84 16.51 14.01
N ASN A 129 1.94 17.59 14.78
CA ASN A 129 3.22 18.27 15.00
C ASN A 129 3.97 17.76 16.24
N ASN A 130 3.41 16.79 16.97
CA ASN A 130 3.99 16.25 18.19
C ASN A 130 4.82 14.99 17.90
N ALA A 131 6.02 14.90 18.48
CA ALA A 131 6.90 13.74 18.29
C ALA A 131 6.23 12.41 18.69
N SER A 132 5.41 12.42 19.76
CA SER A 132 4.62 11.25 20.17
C SER A 132 3.60 10.84 19.11
N GLY A 133 2.87 11.80 18.54
CA GLY A 133 1.88 11.53 17.49
C GLY A 133 2.53 11.01 16.21
N GLN A 134 3.68 11.57 15.82
CA GLN A 134 4.46 11.06 14.69
C GLN A 134 4.95 9.62 14.93
N ARG A 135 5.39 9.28 16.15
CA ARG A 135 5.78 7.89 16.49
C ARG A 135 4.60 6.93 16.37
N THR A 136 3.45 7.27 16.95
CA THR A 136 2.24 6.43 16.87
C THR A 136 1.75 6.29 15.43
N ALA A 137 1.86 7.34 14.60
CA ALA A 137 1.55 7.23 13.18
C ALA A 137 2.44 6.23 12.44
N LEU A 138 3.74 6.14 12.79
CA LEU A 138 4.64 5.15 12.20
C LEU A 138 4.27 3.71 12.63
N GLU A 139 3.93 3.50 13.90
CA GLU A 139 3.43 2.20 14.40
C GLU A 139 2.09 1.80 13.75
N TYR A 140 1.23 2.79 13.48
CA TYR A 140 -0.02 2.57 12.76
C TYR A 140 0.25 2.16 11.30
N ASN A 141 1.24 2.78 10.64
CA ASN A 141 1.64 2.40 9.28
C ASN A 141 2.15 0.96 9.22
N ASP A 142 2.92 0.54 10.21
CA ASP A 142 3.40 -0.84 10.33
C ASP A 142 2.23 -1.84 10.38
N THR A 143 1.25 -1.58 11.22
CA THR A 143 0.03 -2.41 11.31
C THR A 143 -0.78 -2.37 10.03
N THR A 144 -0.92 -1.18 9.42
CA THR A 144 -1.66 -1.00 8.18
C THR A 144 -1.03 -1.78 7.03
N PHE A 145 0.29 -1.78 6.91
CA PHE A 145 0.99 -2.54 5.88
C PHE A 145 0.84 -4.06 6.05
N GLN A 146 0.86 -4.56 7.30
CA GLN A 146 0.53 -5.97 7.56
C GLN A 146 -0.87 -6.34 7.09
N TYR A 147 -1.84 -5.46 7.34
CA TYR A 147 -3.21 -5.67 6.87
C TYR A 147 -3.33 -5.54 5.36
N SER A 148 -2.60 -4.62 4.71
CA SER A 148 -2.49 -4.55 3.25
C SER A 148 -1.95 -5.86 2.66
N CYS A 149 -0.88 -6.42 3.23
CA CYS A 149 -0.36 -7.73 2.84
C CYS A 149 -1.42 -8.84 3.01
N ARG A 150 -2.20 -8.78 4.10
CA ARG A 150 -3.26 -9.76 4.37
C ARG A 150 -4.42 -9.66 3.38
N THR A 151 -4.82 -8.46 2.96
CA THR A 151 -5.87 -8.29 1.94
C THR A 151 -5.38 -8.70 0.54
N MET A 152 -4.08 -8.54 0.23
CA MET A 152 -3.48 -9.14 -0.97
C MET A 152 -3.65 -10.67 -0.96
N LEU A 153 -3.34 -11.35 0.16
CA LEU A 153 -3.56 -12.80 0.28
C LEU A 153 -5.03 -13.19 0.09
N TYR A 154 -5.97 -12.42 0.65
CA TYR A 154 -7.39 -12.68 0.46
C TYR A 154 -7.79 -12.62 -1.02
N SER A 155 -7.32 -11.61 -1.75
CA SER A 155 -7.62 -11.47 -3.18
C SER A 155 -6.89 -12.49 -4.06
N LEU A 156 -5.66 -12.89 -3.72
CA LEU A 156 -4.92 -13.96 -4.43
C LEU A 156 -5.61 -15.33 -4.31
N ARG A 157 -6.10 -15.64 -3.10
CA ARG A 157 -6.78 -16.90 -2.77
C ARG A 157 -8.22 -16.94 -3.27
N ARG A 158 -8.91 -15.81 -3.21
CA ARG A 158 -10.30 -15.65 -3.65
C ARG A 158 -10.51 -14.27 -4.27
N ALA A 159 -10.15 -14.17 -5.54
CA ALA A 159 -10.36 -12.93 -6.29
C ALA A 159 -11.85 -12.57 -6.36
N PRO A 160 -12.21 -11.28 -6.22
CA PRO A 160 -13.57 -10.83 -6.47
C PRO A 160 -13.99 -11.17 -7.90
N GLN A 161 -15.25 -11.57 -8.05
CA GLN A 161 -15.81 -11.97 -9.34
C GLN A 161 -15.57 -10.88 -10.40
N HIS A 162 -15.11 -11.30 -11.58
CA HIS A 162 -14.77 -10.47 -12.75
C HIS A 162 -13.49 -9.63 -12.60
N PHE A 163 -12.73 -9.81 -11.53
CA PHE A 163 -11.43 -9.16 -11.31
C PHE A 163 -10.28 -10.18 -11.25
N GLU A 164 -10.52 -11.44 -11.59
CA GLU A 164 -9.55 -12.53 -11.54
C GLU A 164 -8.28 -12.21 -12.35
N ASP A 165 -8.45 -11.76 -13.60
CA ASP A 165 -7.35 -11.41 -14.49
C ASP A 165 -6.59 -10.18 -14.00
N LEU A 166 -7.29 -9.18 -13.46
CA LEU A 166 -6.66 -7.98 -12.90
C LEU A 166 -5.81 -8.34 -11.69
N VAL A 167 -6.35 -9.13 -10.75
CA VAL A 167 -5.64 -9.59 -9.55
C VAL A 167 -4.42 -10.41 -9.95
N ALA A 168 -4.58 -11.39 -10.85
CA ALA A 168 -3.50 -12.24 -11.29
C ALA A 168 -2.42 -11.45 -12.04
N GLY A 169 -2.80 -10.56 -12.95
CA GLY A 169 -1.89 -9.72 -13.73
C GLY A 169 -1.12 -8.75 -12.84
N HIS A 170 -1.81 -8.01 -11.97
CA HIS A 170 -1.21 -7.04 -11.06
C HIS A 170 -0.20 -7.70 -10.13
N PHE A 171 -0.55 -8.81 -9.48
CA PHE A 171 0.38 -9.47 -8.55
C PHE A 171 1.47 -10.28 -9.23
N ARG A 172 1.27 -10.70 -10.49
CA ARG A 172 2.36 -11.24 -11.31
C ARG A 172 3.43 -10.18 -11.57
N GLU A 173 3.02 -8.96 -11.89
CA GLU A 173 3.92 -7.84 -12.19
C GLU A 173 4.56 -7.27 -10.91
N ARG A 174 3.76 -7.06 -9.86
CA ARG A 174 4.19 -6.36 -8.64
C ARG A 174 4.72 -7.27 -7.55
N GLY A 175 4.58 -8.60 -7.68
CA GLY A 175 4.95 -9.56 -6.63
C GLY A 175 6.41 -9.44 -6.16
N ARG A 176 7.36 -9.22 -7.09
CA ARG A 176 8.78 -8.99 -6.77
C ARG A 176 8.96 -7.76 -5.88
N ALA A 177 8.37 -6.63 -6.27
CA ALA A 177 8.46 -5.37 -5.54
C ALA A 177 7.81 -5.45 -4.14
N ILE A 178 6.67 -6.14 -4.04
CA ILE A 178 5.98 -6.34 -2.75
C ILE A 178 6.85 -7.17 -1.79
N LEU A 179 7.49 -8.24 -2.27
CA LEU A 179 8.38 -9.06 -1.46
C LEU A 179 9.64 -8.31 -1.03
N ALA A 180 10.22 -7.49 -1.91
CA ALA A 180 11.34 -6.61 -1.58
C ALA A 180 10.95 -5.61 -0.48
N ALA A 181 9.78 -4.96 -0.60
CA ALA A 181 9.26 -4.06 0.42
C ALA A 181 9.05 -4.75 1.78
N CYS A 182 8.50 -5.97 1.77
CA CYS A 182 8.32 -6.76 2.99
C CYS A 182 9.65 -6.98 3.72
N LYS A 183 10.71 -7.39 3.00
CA LYS A 183 12.06 -7.55 3.57
C LYS A 183 12.62 -6.23 4.09
N TYR A 184 12.60 -5.21 3.24
CA TYR A 184 13.14 -3.90 3.54
C TYR A 184 12.52 -3.33 4.82
N TYR A 185 11.22 -3.49 5.02
CA TYR A 185 10.57 -3.08 6.26
C TYR A 185 10.88 -4.03 7.43
N MET A 186 11.01 -5.34 7.24
CA MET A 186 11.46 -6.25 8.30
C MET A 186 12.87 -5.93 8.84
N GLU A 187 13.71 -5.26 8.05
CA GLU A 187 15.04 -4.79 8.45
C GLU A 187 15.02 -3.49 9.28
N GLY A 188 13.84 -2.90 9.49
CA GLY A 188 13.64 -1.73 10.33
C GLY A 188 13.42 -0.42 9.57
N ASN A 189 13.38 -0.46 8.23
CA ASN A 189 13.11 0.73 7.42
C ASN A 189 11.63 1.17 7.52
N LYS A 190 11.39 2.47 7.33
CA LYS A 190 10.07 3.11 7.46
C LYS A 190 9.11 2.56 6.38
N VAL A 191 7.94 2.07 6.79
CA VAL A 191 6.87 1.68 5.86
C VAL A 191 6.43 2.88 5.02
N GLY A 192 6.34 2.66 3.70
CA GLY A 192 6.03 3.71 2.72
C GLY A 192 7.24 4.53 2.27
N SER A 193 8.46 4.25 2.75
CA SER A 193 9.65 4.82 2.12
C SER A 193 9.98 4.11 0.80
N VAL A 194 10.78 4.78 -0.04
CA VAL A 194 11.32 4.20 -1.27
C VAL A 194 12.13 2.94 -0.93
N VAL A 195 11.81 1.84 -1.60
CA VAL A 195 12.53 0.58 -1.51
C VAL A 195 13.59 0.60 -2.61
N PRO A 196 14.88 0.43 -2.30
CA PRO A 196 15.94 0.37 -3.30
C PRO A 196 15.68 -0.77 -4.30
N ASP A 197 15.95 -0.51 -5.58
CA ASP A 197 15.94 -1.57 -6.58
C ASP A 197 17.13 -2.50 -6.32
N GLU A 198 16.85 -3.74 -5.94
CA GLU A 198 17.89 -4.73 -5.60
C GLU A 198 18.81 -5.09 -6.81
N ASP A 199 18.48 -4.67 -8.03
CA ASP A 199 19.34 -4.81 -9.22
C ASP A 199 20.50 -3.79 -9.26
N ASP A 200 20.47 -2.77 -8.38
CA ASP A 200 21.58 -1.81 -8.23
C ASP A 200 22.62 -2.26 -7.19
N GLU A 201 22.27 -3.14 -6.25
CA GLU A 201 23.23 -3.71 -5.29
C GLU A 201 24.27 -4.63 -5.96
N ASP A 202 23.85 -5.41 -6.97
CA ASP A 202 24.77 -6.26 -7.74
C ASP A 202 25.74 -5.41 -8.60
N LYS A 203 25.31 -4.22 -9.06
CA LYS A 203 26.19 -3.28 -9.78
C LYS A 203 27.17 -2.56 -8.86
N GLU A 204 26.77 -2.21 -7.64
CA GLU A 204 27.67 -1.61 -6.66
C GLU A 204 28.76 -2.59 -6.22
N LEU A 205 28.43 -3.88 -6.02
CA LEU A 205 29.40 -4.94 -5.72
C LEU A 205 30.36 -5.26 -6.87
N GLU A 206 29.92 -5.18 -8.13
CA GLU A 206 30.81 -5.30 -9.30
C GLU A 206 31.73 -4.08 -9.45
N SER A 207 31.23 -2.87 -9.22
CA SER A 207 32.04 -1.64 -9.27
C SER A 207 33.07 -1.54 -8.14
N ALA A 208 32.73 -2.02 -6.93
CA ALA A 208 33.65 -2.06 -5.79
C ALA A 208 34.78 -3.09 -5.97
N ASN A 209 34.56 -4.11 -6.79
CA ASN A 209 35.60 -5.08 -7.17
C ASN A 209 36.44 -4.65 -8.39
N ALA A 210 36.03 -3.59 -9.10
CA ALA A 210 36.74 -3.07 -10.28
C ALA A 210 37.72 -1.92 -9.95
N GLU A 211 37.52 -1.19 -8.85
CA GLU A 211 38.39 -0.08 -8.45
C GLU A 211 39.42 -0.47 -7.37
N GLY A 212 40.35 -1.33 -7.76
CA GLY A 212 41.64 -1.45 -7.09
C GLY A 212 42.60 -0.36 -7.55
N SER A 213 43.02 0.50 -6.61
CA SER A 213 44.16 1.43 -6.70
C SER A 213 43.98 2.77 -7.44
N SER A 214 43.66 3.83 -6.68
CA SER A 214 44.24 5.18 -6.86
C SER A 214 43.86 6.10 -5.70
N SER A 215 44.88 6.67 -5.05
CA SER A 215 44.79 7.69 -4.00
C SER A 215 44.29 9.02 -4.58
N GLY A 216 43.09 9.44 -4.20
CA GLY A 216 42.49 10.72 -4.58
C GLY A 216 41.64 11.33 -3.46
N VAL A 217 41.90 12.60 -3.15
CA VAL A 217 41.27 13.40 -2.09
C VAL A 217 39.74 13.46 -2.26
N LYS A 218 39.00 13.05 -1.21
CA LYS A 218 37.52 13.07 -1.18
C LYS A 218 36.99 14.51 -1.18
N PRO A 219 36.11 14.92 -2.11
CA PRO A 219 35.35 16.14 -1.96
C PRO A 219 34.22 15.93 -0.94
N LYS A 220 34.05 16.89 -0.03
CA LYS A 220 32.94 16.93 0.92
C LYS A 220 31.64 17.15 0.16
N ASN A 221 30.88 16.07 -0.07
CA ASN A 221 29.50 16.18 -0.52
C ASN A 221 28.60 16.44 0.68
N ASN A 222 27.73 17.45 0.56
CA ASN A 222 26.72 17.80 1.54
C ASN A 222 25.84 16.58 1.79
N GLN A 223 26.03 15.97 2.96
CA GLN A 223 25.20 14.91 3.50
C GLN A 223 23.82 15.51 3.77
N VAL A 224 22.88 15.29 2.85
CA VAL A 224 21.46 15.41 3.16
C VAL A 224 21.17 14.28 4.15
N ASP A 225 20.73 14.65 5.33
CA ASP A 225 20.62 13.77 6.50
C ASP A 225 19.55 12.68 6.27
N LEU A 226 19.99 11.52 5.76
CA LEU A 226 19.18 10.32 5.53
C LEU A 226 18.86 9.54 6.82
N ARG A 227 19.15 10.08 8.01
CA ARG A 227 18.98 9.40 9.30
C ARG A 227 17.63 9.61 9.99
N ALA A 228 16.55 9.87 9.25
CA ALA A 228 15.22 10.01 9.84
C ALA A 228 14.53 8.67 10.22
N GLY A 229 15.14 7.51 9.91
CA GLY A 229 14.56 6.17 10.19
C GLY A 229 15.10 5.45 11.43
N ALA A 230 16.22 5.90 12.00
CA ALA A 230 16.88 5.23 13.11
C ALA A 230 16.27 5.66 14.47
N GLY A 231 15.08 5.16 14.81
CA GLY A 231 14.49 5.48 16.11
C GLY A 231 13.11 4.92 16.46
N VAL A 232 12.45 4.20 15.55
CA VAL A 232 11.18 3.53 15.90
C VAL A 232 11.50 2.14 16.45
N VAL A 233 11.33 1.97 17.76
CA VAL A 233 11.37 0.65 18.38
C VAL A 233 10.08 -0.07 18.02
N ARG A 234 10.13 -0.91 16.98
CA ARG A 234 8.98 -1.72 16.56
C ARG A 234 8.69 -2.81 17.59
N PRO A 235 7.41 -3.16 17.82
CA PRO A 235 7.06 -4.36 18.56
C PRO A 235 7.73 -5.59 17.93
N ALA A 236 8.25 -6.51 18.74
CA ALA A 236 8.82 -7.76 18.22
C ALA A 236 7.81 -8.55 17.37
N SER A 237 6.51 -8.43 17.68
CA SER A 237 5.41 -9.03 16.92
C SER A 237 5.32 -8.53 15.49
N PHE A 238 5.81 -7.32 15.18
CA PHE A 238 5.77 -6.81 13.80
C PHE A 238 6.56 -7.72 12.86
N LYS A 239 7.82 -7.98 13.22
CA LYS A 239 8.72 -8.79 12.41
C LYS A 239 8.20 -10.21 12.27
N THR A 240 7.79 -10.84 13.37
CA THR A 240 7.26 -12.21 13.36
C THR A 240 6.00 -12.33 12.48
N ASN A 241 5.06 -11.39 12.56
CA ASN A 241 3.87 -11.40 11.71
C ASN A 241 4.24 -11.20 10.23
N MET A 242 5.20 -10.31 9.94
CA MET A 242 5.67 -10.07 8.58
C MET A 242 6.41 -11.27 7.99
N GLU A 243 7.18 -12.03 8.77
CA GLU A 243 7.82 -13.26 8.31
C GLU A 243 6.79 -14.29 7.86
N VAL A 244 5.69 -14.47 8.61
CA VAL A 244 4.59 -15.35 8.21
C VAL A 244 3.93 -14.84 6.92
N LEU A 245 3.59 -13.56 6.86
CA LEU A 245 2.95 -12.96 5.67
C LEU A 245 3.85 -13.05 4.44
N PHE A 246 5.15 -12.82 4.60
CA PHE A 246 6.14 -12.92 3.53
C PHE A 246 6.15 -14.32 2.93
N GLU A 247 6.14 -15.36 3.76
CA GLU A 247 6.15 -16.75 3.28
C GLU A 247 4.85 -17.12 2.56
N GLU A 248 3.69 -16.69 3.08
CA GLU A 248 2.41 -16.90 2.41
C GLU A 248 2.36 -16.16 1.06
N LEU A 249 2.82 -14.90 1.02
CA LEU A 249 2.83 -14.09 -0.20
C LEU A 249 3.81 -14.66 -1.24
N LEU A 250 5.00 -15.08 -0.81
CA LEU A 250 6.00 -15.70 -1.69
C LEU A 250 5.41 -16.93 -2.39
N MET A 251 4.69 -17.77 -1.64
CA MET A 251 4.02 -18.94 -2.20
C MET A 251 2.95 -18.55 -3.22
N GLU A 252 2.03 -17.66 -2.85
CA GLU A 252 0.92 -17.24 -3.73
C GLU A 252 1.43 -16.53 -5.00
N PHE A 253 2.41 -15.61 -4.87
CA PHE A 253 2.99 -14.90 -6.00
C PHE A 253 3.73 -15.83 -6.96
N ASN A 254 4.49 -16.80 -6.45
CA ASN A 254 5.12 -17.83 -7.27
C ASN A 254 4.07 -18.64 -8.06
N VAL A 255 2.95 -19.02 -7.42
CA VAL A 255 1.83 -19.73 -8.08
C VAL A 255 1.17 -18.87 -9.16
N LYS A 256 1.06 -17.55 -8.96
CA LYS A 256 0.52 -16.62 -9.98
C LYS A 256 1.53 -16.23 -11.07
N GLY A 257 2.77 -16.71 -10.98
CA GLY A 257 3.82 -16.54 -11.98
C GLY A 257 4.64 -15.26 -11.85
N ALA A 258 4.66 -14.63 -10.68
CA ALA A 258 5.57 -13.51 -10.41
C ALA A 258 7.03 -13.98 -10.41
N ASP A 259 7.96 -13.07 -10.70
CA ASP A 259 9.40 -13.39 -10.60
C ASP A 259 9.86 -13.42 -9.13
N THR A 260 9.88 -14.62 -8.57
CA THR A 260 10.25 -14.87 -7.16
C THR A 260 11.54 -15.67 -7.00
N LYS A 261 12.28 -15.94 -8.08
CA LYS A 261 13.41 -16.89 -8.08
C LYS A 261 14.47 -16.55 -7.03
N LYS A 262 14.83 -15.28 -6.91
CA LYS A 262 15.81 -14.79 -5.93
C LYS A 262 15.38 -15.11 -4.50
N PHE A 263 14.15 -14.77 -4.14
CA PHE A 263 13.58 -15.03 -2.81
C PHE A 263 13.53 -16.52 -2.48
N CYS A 264 13.14 -17.36 -3.44
CA CYS A 264 13.16 -18.82 -3.27
C CYS A 264 14.59 -19.34 -3.05
N ALA A 265 15.58 -18.85 -3.80
CA ALA A 265 16.97 -19.27 -3.68
C ALA A 265 17.60 -18.87 -2.34
N GLU A 266 17.34 -17.65 -1.86
CA GLU A 266 17.80 -17.21 -0.54
C GLU A 266 17.20 -18.03 0.61
N LYS A 267 15.91 -18.38 0.50
CA LYS A 267 15.25 -19.25 1.47
C LYS A 267 15.92 -20.63 1.53
N LEU A 268 16.24 -21.21 0.37
CA LEU A 268 16.96 -22.48 0.29
C LEU A 268 18.34 -22.39 0.96
N LYS A 269 19.10 -21.31 0.72
CA LYS A 269 20.41 -21.08 1.37
C LYS A 269 20.30 -21.00 2.90
N LYS A 270 19.30 -20.29 3.43
CA LYS A 270 19.07 -20.21 4.89
C LYS A 270 18.64 -21.53 5.53
N SER A 271 18.03 -22.43 4.74
CA SER A 271 17.58 -23.75 5.22
C SER A 271 18.66 -24.83 5.19
N GLN A 272 19.81 -24.58 4.54
CA GLN A 272 20.93 -25.52 4.54
C GLN A 272 21.66 -25.47 5.89
N PRO A 273 21.91 -26.61 6.56
CA PRO A 273 22.74 -26.64 7.76
C PRO A 273 24.12 -26.08 7.42
N ALA A 274 24.65 -25.21 8.28
CA ALA A 274 26.01 -24.69 8.14
C ALA A 274 26.95 -25.89 8.01
N ALA A 275 27.67 -25.98 6.89
CA ALA A 275 28.64 -27.05 6.67
C ALA A 275 29.63 -27.03 7.84
N ALA A 276 29.66 -28.14 8.58
CA ALA A 276 30.54 -28.36 9.73
C ALA A 276 31.99 -28.54 9.29
#